data_AF-A0A3M7P0E9-F1
#
_entry.id   AF-A0A3M7P0E9-F1
#
_cell.length_a   1.000
_cell.length_b   1.000
_cell.length_c   1.000
_cell.angle_alpha   90.00
_cell.angle_beta   90.00
_cell.angle_gamma   90.00
#
_symmetry.space_group_name_H-M   'P 1'
#
loop_
_entity.id
_entity.type
_entity.pdbx_description
1 polymer ?
#
loop_
_entity_poly.entity_id
_entity_poly.type
_entity_poly.pdbx_seq_one_letter_code
_entity_poly.pdbx_strand_id
1 'polypeptide(L)'
;MISYNDSPLTQLPQVSIPFDDLRRRMAEFSVKFDSFIERARKRVLEERNEYKARISEVHEEQRSTSAQVASLRSALSAHRNLVSREAAEKAEMNAQIDQLQTRHAAQQQTRDTLRQQIAATQSAIDHKLQAQREYARKLDGQARLNGPELLFWETYLGVRIEGAGDEGRIRVVYLFPPSSRKAKREATFELRVPDTTVGEYEVVYSRPRLDQDKVARVVRRLNETRQIGVLLKGMRGLFAEDME
;
A
#
# COMPACT_ATOMS: atom_id res chain seq x y z
N MET A 1 -156.58 82.24 9.18
CA MET A 1 -156.08 81.89 10.54
C MET A 1 -154.91 80.93 10.40
N ILE A 2 -153.72 81.35 10.87
CA ILE A 2 -152.59 80.59 11.49
C ILE A 2 -152.11 79.33 10.72
N SER A 3 -151.01 79.39 9.93
CA SER A 3 -149.58 79.21 10.28
C SER A 3 -149.19 77.78 10.71
N TYR A 4 -148.25 77.15 9.99
CA TYR A 4 -146.93 76.74 10.50
C TYR A 4 -146.07 76.13 9.37
N ASN A 5 -144.85 76.67 9.24
CA ASN A 5 -143.78 76.25 8.33
C ASN A 5 -142.75 75.40 9.11
N ASP A 6 -142.03 74.57 8.36
CA ASP A 6 -140.71 73.97 8.62
C ASP A 6 -140.51 72.91 9.71
N SER A 7 -139.99 71.76 9.27
CA SER A 7 -139.22 70.83 10.10
C SER A 7 -138.10 70.15 9.29
N PRO A 8 -136.90 69.94 9.85
CA PRO A 8 -135.64 70.09 9.13
C PRO A 8 -134.86 68.78 8.95
N LEU A 9 -134.44 68.52 7.72
CA LEU A 9 -133.31 67.64 7.39
C LEU A 9 -132.04 68.49 7.32
N THR A 10 -131.29 68.68 8.42
CA THR A 10 -129.89 69.15 8.31
C THR A 10 -129.10 69.00 9.61
N GLN A 11 -128.00 68.24 9.56
CA GLN A 11 -126.64 68.59 10.04
C GLN A 11 -125.87 67.34 10.48
N LEU A 12 -125.17 66.72 9.52
CA LEU A 12 -123.96 65.95 9.80
C LEU A 12 -122.81 66.95 10.06
N PRO A 13 -121.92 66.71 11.05
CA PRO A 13 -120.79 67.59 11.30
C PRO A 13 -119.87 67.60 10.07
N GLN A 14 -119.74 68.74 9.42
CA GLN A 14 -118.76 68.95 8.38
C GLN A 14 -117.38 69.02 9.03
N VAL A 15 -116.63 67.92 8.96
CA VAL A 15 -115.19 67.95 9.15
C VAL A 15 -114.63 68.71 7.94
N SER A 16 -114.39 70.00 8.13
CA SER A 16 -113.50 70.79 7.27
C SER A 16 -112.09 70.22 7.44
N ILE A 17 -111.80 69.14 6.70
CA ILE A 17 -110.42 68.75 6.45
C ILE A 17 -109.87 69.89 5.57
N PRO A 18 -108.87 70.67 6.02
CA PRO A 18 -108.29 71.71 5.20
C PRO A 18 -107.51 71.02 4.08
N PHE A 19 -108.21 70.69 3.00
CA PHE A 19 -107.71 69.85 1.92
C PHE A 19 -106.46 70.46 1.30
N ASP A 20 -106.35 71.79 1.26
CA ASP A 20 -105.15 72.49 0.82
C ASP A 20 -103.96 72.36 1.78
N ASP A 21 -104.18 72.34 3.09
CA ASP A 21 -103.10 72.21 4.08
C ASP A 21 -102.64 70.74 4.21
N LEU A 22 -103.55 69.78 4.07
CA LEU A 22 -103.23 68.36 3.92
C LEU A 22 -102.49 68.10 2.60
N ARG A 23 -102.96 68.67 1.49
CA ARG A 23 -102.32 68.54 0.17
C ARG A 23 -100.95 69.18 0.13
N ARG A 24 -100.77 70.32 0.81
CA ARG A 24 -99.46 70.97 0.99
C ARG A 24 -98.52 70.12 1.84
N ARG A 25 -98.97 69.60 2.98
CA ARG A 25 -98.16 68.68 3.81
C ARG A 25 -97.84 67.37 3.11
N MET A 26 -98.76 66.84 2.31
CA MET A 26 -98.52 65.65 1.49
C MET A 26 -97.54 65.94 0.35
N ALA A 27 -97.61 67.10 -0.29
CA ALA A 27 -96.61 67.52 -1.27
C ALA A 27 -95.23 67.71 -0.63
N GLU A 28 -95.14 68.40 0.52
CA GLU A 28 -93.89 68.58 1.28
C GLU A 28 -93.34 67.24 1.80
N PHE A 29 -94.21 66.33 2.25
CA PHE A 29 -93.83 64.98 2.67
C PHE A 29 -93.34 64.15 1.49
N SER A 30 -94.04 64.14 0.35
CA SER A 30 -93.59 63.47 -0.87
C SER A 30 -92.23 63.97 -1.31
N VAL A 31 -91.98 65.29 -1.35
CA VAL A 31 -90.67 65.84 -1.71
C VAL A 31 -89.57 65.41 -0.72
N LYS A 32 -89.85 65.45 0.59
CA LYS A 32 -88.88 65.00 1.60
C LYS A 32 -88.66 63.49 1.54
N PHE A 33 -89.71 62.70 1.31
CA PHE A 33 -89.66 61.26 1.19
C PHE A 33 -88.92 60.83 -0.06
N ASP A 34 -89.19 61.44 -1.21
CA ASP A 34 -88.44 61.23 -2.45
C ASP A 34 -86.97 61.59 -2.27
N SER A 35 -86.66 62.70 -1.58
CA SER A 35 -85.27 63.05 -1.25
C SER A 35 -84.59 62.06 -0.30
N PHE A 36 -85.36 61.40 0.57
CA PHE A 36 -84.87 60.39 1.50
C PHE A 36 -84.63 59.06 0.76
N ILE A 37 -85.57 58.66 -0.12
CA ILE A 37 -85.44 57.49 -0.98
C ILE A 37 -84.27 57.66 -1.94
N GLU A 38 -84.08 58.84 -2.55
CA GLU A 38 -82.91 59.18 -3.36
C GLU A 38 -81.60 59.03 -2.57
N ARG A 39 -81.53 59.60 -1.36
CA ARG A 39 -80.34 59.47 -0.49
C ARG A 39 -80.08 58.03 -0.04
N ALA A 40 -81.13 57.29 0.31
CA ALA A 40 -81.02 55.89 0.69
C ALA A 40 -80.58 55.02 -0.49
N ARG A 41 -81.14 55.26 -1.68
CA ARG A 41 -80.76 54.57 -2.92
C ARG A 41 -79.31 54.86 -3.27
N LYS A 42 -78.88 56.11 -3.19
CA LYS A 42 -77.49 56.52 -3.41
C LYS A 42 -76.54 55.84 -2.43
N ARG A 43 -76.85 55.86 -1.13
CA ARG A 43 -76.05 55.17 -0.10
C ARG A 43 -75.94 53.67 -0.34
N VAL A 44 -77.05 53.00 -0.64
CA VAL A 44 -77.05 51.56 -0.94
C VAL A 44 -76.22 51.25 -2.20
N LEU A 45 -76.27 52.11 -3.22
CA LEU A 45 -75.46 51.94 -4.43
C LEU A 45 -73.96 52.13 -4.16
N GLU A 46 -73.61 53.12 -3.34
CA GLU A 46 -72.25 53.41 -2.88
C GLU A 46 -71.70 52.23 -2.07
N GLU A 47 -72.41 51.78 -1.03
CA GLU A 47 -72.02 50.62 -0.20
C GLU A 47 -71.86 49.35 -1.04
N ARG A 48 -72.76 49.11 -2.01
CA ARG A 48 -72.69 47.95 -2.91
C ARG A 48 -71.48 48.03 -3.84
N ASN A 49 -71.12 49.22 -4.31
CA ASN A 49 -69.93 49.42 -5.14
C ASN A 49 -68.65 49.28 -4.32
N GLU A 50 -68.60 49.84 -3.11
CA GLU A 50 -67.49 49.67 -2.18
C GLU A 50 -67.28 48.21 -1.79
N TYR A 51 -68.35 47.49 -1.48
CA TYR A 51 -68.30 46.06 -1.17
C TYR A 51 -67.77 45.23 -2.35
N LYS A 52 -68.23 45.53 -3.57
CA LYS A 52 -67.70 44.90 -4.79
C LYS A 52 -66.21 45.19 -4.99
N ALA A 53 -65.79 46.43 -4.76
CA ALA A 53 -64.38 46.81 -4.86
C ALA A 53 -63.52 46.04 -3.85
N ARG A 54 -63.95 45.97 -2.57
CA ARG A 54 -63.26 45.20 -1.52
C ARG A 54 -63.19 43.71 -1.83
N ILE A 55 -64.27 43.11 -2.30
CA ILE A 55 -64.25 41.69 -2.73
C ILE A 55 -63.24 41.47 -3.86
N SER A 56 -63.22 42.37 -4.84
CA SER A 56 -62.27 42.28 -5.96
C SER A 56 -60.83 42.39 -5.48
N GLU A 57 -60.56 43.31 -4.55
CA GLU A 57 -59.25 43.50 -3.92
C GLU A 57 -58.81 42.25 -3.15
N VAL A 58 -59.68 41.71 -2.29
CA VAL A 58 -59.41 40.48 -1.52
C VAL A 58 -59.15 39.29 -2.45
N HIS A 59 -59.91 39.15 -3.54
CA HIS A 59 -59.66 38.08 -4.51
C HIS A 59 -58.35 38.25 -5.28
N GLU A 60 -57.94 39.48 -5.58
CA GLU A 60 -56.66 39.75 -6.21
C GLU A 60 -55.50 39.48 -5.25
N GLU A 61 -55.62 39.90 -4.00
CA GLU A 61 -54.66 39.62 -2.94
C GLU A 61 -54.55 38.10 -2.70
N GLN A 62 -55.67 37.38 -2.60
CA GLN A 62 -55.68 35.92 -2.47
C GLN A 62 -54.96 35.24 -3.66
N ARG A 63 -55.20 35.70 -4.90
CA ARG A 63 -54.54 35.17 -6.10
C ARG A 63 -53.03 35.45 -6.05
N SER A 64 -52.63 36.66 -5.69
CA SER A 64 -51.23 37.06 -5.52
C SER A 64 -50.52 36.23 -4.45
N THR A 65 -51.09 36.10 -3.25
CA THR A 65 -50.52 35.31 -2.16
C THR A 65 -50.43 33.83 -2.55
N SER A 66 -51.44 33.29 -3.23
CA SER A 66 -51.42 31.89 -3.71
C SER A 66 -50.29 31.65 -4.72
N ALA A 67 -50.07 32.60 -5.64
CA ALA A 67 -48.96 32.55 -6.59
C ALA A 67 -47.59 32.64 -5.88
N GLN A 68 -47.45 33.50 -4.88
CA GLN A 68 -46.23 33.59 -4.07
C GLN A 68 -45.96 32.29 -3.30
N VAL A 69 -46.98 31.71 -2.67
CA VAL A 69 -46.86 30.42 -1.96
C VAL A 69 -46.43 29.31 -2.93
N ALA A 70 -46.99 29.26 -4.14
CA ALA A 70 -46.59 28.29 -5.15
C ALA A 70 -45.11 28.48 -5.56
N SER A 71 -44.68 29.73 -5.78
CA SER A 71 -43.29 30.06 -6.12
C SER A 71 -42.32 29.65 -5.00
N LEU A 72 -42.63 30.00 -3.75
CA LEU A 72 -41.83 29.62 -2.59
C LEU A 72 -41.74 28.11 -2.39
N ARG A 73 -42.84 27.38 -2.62
CA ARG A 73 -42.83 25.90 -2.58
C ARG A 73 -41.94 25.31 -3.67
N SER A 74 -41.97 25.87 -4.87
CA SER A 74 -41.09 25.47 -5.96
C SER A 74 -39.61 25.72 -5.61
N ALA A 75 -39.29 26.92 -5.11
CA ALA A 75 -37.95 27.28 -4.68
C ALA A 75 -37.45 26.38 -3.53
N LEU A 76 -38.29 26.07 -2.55
CA LEU A 76 -37.96 25.16 -1.45
C LEU A 76 -37.68 23.74 -1.95
N SER A 77 -38.47 23.25 -2.91
CA SER A 77 -38.24 21.95 -3.54
C SER A 77 -36.90 21.91 -4.29
N ALA A 78 -36.61 22.93 -5.09
CA ALA A 78 -35.35 23.05 -5.80
C ALA A 78 -34.15 23.10 -4.83
N HIS A 79 -34.24 23.88 -3.76
CA HIS A 79 -33.21 23.95 -2.73
C HIS A 79 -32.99 22.61 -2.01
N ARG A 80 -34.06 21.89 -1.67
CA ARG A 80 -33.94 20.54 -1.08
C ARG A 80 -33.22 19.57 -1.99
N ASN A 81 -33.52 19.61 -3.29
CA ASN A 81 -32.84 18.77 -4.28
C ASN A 81 -31.36 19.13 -4.41
N LEU A 82 -31.02 20.43 -4.37
CA LEU A 82 -29.64 20.90 -4.39
C LEU A 82 -28.86 20.42 -3.17
N VAL A 83 -29.39 20.61 -1.96
CA VAL A 83 -28.75 20.15 -0.72
C VAL A 83 -28.55 18.63 -0.71
N SER A 84 -29.53 17.88 -1.22
CA SER A 84 -29.42 16.42 -1.34
C SER A 84 -28.29 16.00 -2.28
N ARG A 85 -28.15 16.69 -3.43
CA ARG A 85 -27.06 16.46 -4.38
C ARG A 85 -25.70 16.80 -3.79
N GLU A 86 -25.56 17.97 -3.17
CA GLU A 86 -24.31 18.38 -2.51
C GLU A 86 -23.90 17.41 -1.39
N ALA A 87 -24.87 16.91 -0.62
CA ALA A 87 -24.60 15.90 0.41
C ALA A 87 -24.09 14.58 -0.19
N ALA A 88 -24.66 14.14 -1.32
CA ALA A 88 -24.22 12.95 -2.03
C ALA A 88 -22.82 13.13 -2.64
N GLU A 89 -22.56 14.26 -3.30
CA GLU A 89 -21.25 14.60 -3.87
C GLU A 89 -20.16 14.67 -2.79
N LYS A 90 -20.48 15.26 -1.63
CA LYS A 90 -19.55 15.30 -0.49
C LYS A 90 -19.26 13.91 0.07
N ALA A 91 -20.27 13.04 0.16
CA ALA A 91 -20.09 11.67 0.60
C ALA A 91 -19.18 10.88 -0.36
N GLU A 92 -19.38 11.06 -1.67
CA GLU A 92 -18.55 10.43 -2.70
C GLU A 92 -17.10 10.94 -2.64
N MET A 93 -16.91 12.26 -2.54
CA MET A 93 -15.58 12.86 -2.45
C MET A 93 -14.82 12.37 -1.19
N ASN A 94 -15.50 12.29 -0.04
CA ASN A 94 -14.90 11.74 1.18
C ASN A 94 -14.51 10.27 0.99
N ALA A 95 -15.36 9.46 0.37
CA ALA A 95 -15.03 8.06 0.08
C ALA A 95 -13.79 7.92 -0.83
N GLN A 96 -13.63 8.82 -1.82
CA GLN A 96 -12.45 8.86 -2.68
C GLN A 96 -11.20 9.28 -1.88
N ILE A 97 -11.31 10.25 -0.99
CA ILE A 97 -10.21 10.66 -0.08
C ILE A 97 -9.77 9.47 0.78
N ASP A 98 -10.70 8.77 1.41
CA ASP A 98 -10.40 7.62 2.27
C ASP A 98 -9.71 6.49 1.49
N GLN A 99 -10.16 6.23 0.26
CA GLN A 99 -9.50 5.27 -0.64
C GLN A 99 -8.06 5.70 -0.97
N LEU A 100 -7.84 6.97 -1.30
CA LEU A 100 -6.51 7.49 -1.61
C LEU A 100 -5.59 7.44 -0.39
N GLN A 101 -6.09 7.79 0.79
CA GLN A 101 -5.34 7.70 2.05
C GLN A 101 -4.95 6.25 2.37
N THR A 102 -5.87 5.30 2.19
CA THR A 102 -5.60 3.88 2.40
C THR A 102 -4.53 3.38 1.43
N ARG A 103 -4.64 3.73 0.15
CA ARG A 103 -3.62 3.38 -0.86
C ARG A 103 -2.25 3.98 -0.53
N HIS A 104 -2.22 5.25 -0.14
CA HIS A 104 -0.99 5.92 0.27
C HIS A 104 -0.35 5.24 1.48
N ALA A 105 -1.14 4.89 2.50
CA ALA A 105 -0.65 4.17 3.68
C ALA A 105 -0.07 2.79 3.33
N ALA A 106 -0.75 2.02 2.47
CA ALA A 106 -0.27 0.73 2.00
C ALA A 106 1.05 0.84 1.23
N GLN A 107 1.15 1.83 0.32
CA GLN A 107 2.39 2.10 -0.42
C GLN A 107 3.53 2.53 0.49
N GLN A 108 3.25 3.37 1.49
CA GLN A 108 4.23 3.79 2.49
C GLN A 108 4.79 2.58 3.26
N GLN A 109 3.91 1.70 3.76
CA GLN A 109 4.32 0.47 4.45
C GLN A 109 5.17 -0.45 3.55
N THR A 110 4.80 -0.56 2.28
CA THR A 110 5.55 -1.36 1.29
C THR A 110 6.94 -0.78 1.09
N ARG A 111 7.05 0.53 0.92
CA ARG A 111 8.33 1.23 0.76
C ARG A 111 9.22 1.05 1.99
N ASP A 112 8.66 1.18 3.19
CA ASP A 112 9.44 1.06 4.42
C ASP A 112 9.93 -0.38 4.63
N THR A 113 9.10 -1.38 4.30
CA THR A 113 9.50 -2.80 4.29
C THR A 113 10.65 -3.05 3.32
N LEU A 114 10.55 -2.55 2.07
CA LEU A 114 11.61 -2.70 1.07
C LEU A 114 12.92 -2.03 1.52
N ARG A 115 12.84 -0.84 2.14
CA ARG A 115 14.03 -0.16 2.69
C ARG A 115 14.72 -0.99 3.77
N GLN A 116 13.96 -1.61 4.67
CA GLN A 116 14.51 -2.51 5.68
C GLN A 116 15.18 -3.73 5.05
N GLN A 117 14.55 -4.34 4.05
CA GLN A 117 15.11 -5.49 3.32
C GLN A 117 16.41 -5.13 2.58
N ILE A 118 16.46 -3.95 1.95
CA ILE A 118 17.67 -3.44 1.30
C ILE A 118 18.80 -3.29 2.31
N ALA A 119 18.54 -2.63 3.45
CA ALA A 119 19.54 -2.43 4.50
C ALA A 119 20.06 -3.76 5.08
N ALA A 120 19.16 -4.71 5.35
CA ALA A 120 19.52 -6.04 5.83
C ALA A 120 20.39 -6.80 4.81
N THR A 121 20.02 -6.73 3.53
CA THR A 121 20.76 -7.40 2.45
C THR A 121 22.14 -6.78 2.25
N GLN A 122 22.26 -5.45 2.30
CA GLN A 122 23.54 -4.74 2.21
C GLN A 122 24.48 -5.14 3.35
N SER A 123 23.98 -5.17 4.60
CA SER A 123 24.77 -5.64 5.75
C SER A 123 25.26 -7.09 5.58
N ALA A 124 24.40 -7.98 5.08
CA ALA A 124 24.77 -9.37 4.81
C ALA A 124 25.83 -9.51 3.71
N ILE A 125 25.76 -8.68 2.66
CA ILE A 125 26.78 -8.62 1.60
C ILE A 125 28.10 -8.15 2.18
N ASP A 126 28.10 -7.06 2.95
CA ASP A 126 29.31 -6.50 3.55
C ASP A 126 30.01 -7.51 4.47
N HIS A 127 29.24 -8.22 5.29
CA HIS A 127 29.77 -9.28 6.15
C HIS A 127 30.43 -10.41 5.33
N LYS A 128 29.79 -10.86 4.25
CA LYS A 128 30.36 -11.90 3.37
C LYS A 128 31.63 -11.42 2.66
N LEU A 129 31.65 -10.17 2.19
CA LEU A 129 32.83 -9.59 1.54
C LEU A 129 33.99 -9.44 2.52
N GLN A 130 33.74 -9.04 3.77
CA GLN A 130 34.76 -8.98 4.81
C GLN A 130 35.32 -10.37 5.12
N ALA A 131 34.46 -11.37 5.35
CA ALA A 131 34.88 -12.74 5.59
C ALA A 131 35.72 -13.30 4.42
N GLN A 132 35.32 -13.03 3.17
CA GLN A 132 36.09 -13.45 1.99
C GLN A 132 37.46 -12.77 1.92
N ARG A 133 37.54 -11.47 2.23
CA ARG A 133 38.81 -10.74 2.28
C ARG A 133 39.73 -11.27 3.36
N GLU A 134 39.21 -11.58 4.55
CA GLU A 134 39.98 -12.19 5.63
C GLU A 134 40.49 -13.58 5.26
N TYR A 135 39.63 -14.41 4.66
CA TYR A 135 40.03 -15.73 4.17
C TYR A 135 41.12 -15.62 3.10
N ALA A 136 40.97 -14.72 2.12
CA ALA A 136 41.97 -14.47 1.10
C ALA A 136 43.30 -14.00 1.69
N ARG A 137 43.27 -13.12 2.70
CA ARG A 137 44.49 -12.67 3.41
C ARG A 137 45.19 -13.82 4.14
N LYS A 138 44.43 -14.71 4.79
CA LYS A 138 45.00 -15.90 5.44
C LYS A 138 45.63 -16.84 4.41
N LEU A 139 44.95 -17.08 3.29
CA LEU A 139 45.45 -17.93 2.22
C LEU A 139 46.73 -17.34 1.59
N ASP A 140 46.74 -16.04 1.29
CA ASP A 140 47.93 -15.34 0.76
C ASP A 140 49.10 -15.39 1.75
N GLY A 141 48.81 -15.16 3.04
CA GLY A 141 49.80 -15.28 4.11
C GLY A 141 50.41 -16.69 4.17
N GLN A 142 49.59 -17.73 4.11
CA GLN A 142 50.06 -19.13 4.08
C GLN A 142 50.84 -19.44 2.80
N ALA A 143 50.33 -19.04 1.63
CA ALA A 143 50.97 -19.29 0.34
C ALA A 143 52.38 -18.68 0.26
N ARG A 144 52.59 -17.49 0.84
CA ARG A 144 53.90 -16.83 0.93
C ARG A 144 54.92 -17.62 1.76
N LEU A 145 54.47 -18.37 2.77
CA LEU A 145 55.33 -19.18 3.63
C LEU A 145 55.55 -20.59 3.07
N ASN A 146 54.55 -21.17 2.41
CA ASN A 146 54.59 -22.53 1.88
C ASN A 146 55.79 -22.77 0.95
N GLY A 147 56.09 -21.83 0.04
CA GLY A 147 57.21 -21.97 -0.90
C GLY A 147 58.58 -22.03 -0.21
N PRO A 148 58.94 -21.02 0.60
CA PRO A 148 60.19 -21.03 1.39
C PRO A 148 60.29 -22.22 2.36
N GLU A 149 59.20 -22.58 3.04
CA GLU A 149 59.19 -23.74 3.95
C GLU A 149 59.38 -25.05 3.21
N LEU A 150 58.68 -25.25 2.08
CA LEU A 150 58.86 -26.42 1.23
C LEU A 150 60.31 -26.51 0.75
N LEU A 151 60.88 -25.42 0.27
CA LEU A 151 62.28 -25.38 -0.17
C LEU A 151 63.25 -25.72 0.97
N PHE A 152 63.00 -25.19 2.18
CA PHE A 152 63.78 -25.50 3.36
C PHE A 152 63.74 -27.00 3.67
N TRP A 153 62.57 -27.62 3.71
CA TRP A 153 62.42 -29.04 4.00
C TRP A 153 62.99 -29.93 2.88
N GLU A 154 62.77 -29.58 1.62
CA GLU A 154 63.35 -30.29 0.47
C GLU A 154 64.87 -30.29 0.54
N THR A 155 65.47 -29.15 0.88
CA THR A 155 66.93 -29.00 1.01
C THR A 155 67.47 -29.71 2.24
N TYR A 156 66.81 -29.54 3.40
CA TYR A 156 67.26 -30.08 4.68
C TYR A 156 67.14 -31.61 4.73
N LEU A 157 66.02 -32.16 4.25
CA LEU A 157 65.80 -33.60 4.23
C LEU A 157 66.44 -34.25 3.00
N GLY A 158 66.62 -33.51 1.91
CA GLY A 158 67.01 -34.07 0.62
C GLY A 158 65.91 -34.95 0.03
N VAL A 159 64.65 -34.56 0.22
CA VAL A 159 63.46 -35.32 -0.23
C VAL A 159 62.48 -34.36 -0.89
N ARG A 160 62.00 -34.72 -2.08
CA ARG A 160 60.88 -34.06 -2.74
C ARG A 160 59.74 -35.05 -2.95
N ILE A 161 58.51 -34.62 -2.75
CA ILE A 161 57.31 -35.42 -2.99
C ILE A 161 56.49 -34.71 -4.07
N GLU A 162 56.22 -35.41 -5.16
CA GLU A 162 55.53 -34.91 -6.34
C GLU A 162 54.32 -35.81 -6.67
N GLY A 163 53.34 -35.27 -7.40
CA GLY A 163 52.30 -36.10 -8.00
C GLY A 163 52.86 -36.89 -9.19
N ALA A 164 52.53 -38.17 -9.29
CA ALA A 164 53.06 -39.03 -10.37
C ALA A 164 52.26 -38.93 -11.69
N GLY A 165 51.30 -37.99 -11.79
CA GLY A 165 50.46 -37.77 -12.97
C GLY A 165 49.13 -38.53 -12.97
N ASP A 166 49.02 -39.60 -12.16
CA ASP A 166 47.80 -40.37 -11.96
C ASP A 166 47.17 -40.10 -10.58
N GLU A 167 45.84 -40.07 -10.50
CA GLU A 167 45.12 -40.05 -9.22
C GLU A 167 45.52 -41.28 -8.38
N GLY A 168 45.85 -41.05 -7.10
CA GLY A 168 46.29 -42.11 -6.19
C GLY A 168 47.76 -42.51 -6.33
N ARG A 169 48.60 -41.81 -7.09
CA ARG A 169 50.05 -42.07 -7.13
C ARG A 169 50.89 -40.86 -6.75
N ILE A 170 51.80 -41.08 -5.80
CA ILE A 170 52.81 -40.09 -5.40
C ILE A 170 54.19 -40.58 -5.80
N ARG A 171 55.04 -39.66 -6.27
CA ARG A 171 56.45 -39.89 -6.54
C ARG A 171 57.27 -39.26 -5.43
N VAL A 172 58.21 -40.03 -4.88
CA VAL A 172 59.14 -39.55 -3.87
C VAL A 172 60.54 -39.58 -4.47
N VAL A 173 61.22 -38.44 -4.45
CA VAL A 173 62.56 -38.24 -5.00
C VAL A 173 63.52 -37.91 -3.87
N TYR A 174 64.54 -38.73 -3.69
CA TYR A 174 65.66 -38.51 -2.80
C TYR A 174 66.82 -37.85 -3.55
N LEU A 175 67.35 -36.78 -2.99
CA LEU A 175 68.59 -36.12 -3.38
C LEU A 175 69.67 -36.51 -2.39
N PHE A 176 70.63 -37.33 -2.83
CA PHE A 176 71.77 -37.71 -2.00
C PHE A 176 72.93 -36.72 -2.18
N PRO A 177 73.67 -36.39 -1.10
CA PRO A 177 74.86 -35.56 -1.18
C PRO A 177 75.88 -36.13 -2.18
N PRO A 178 76.69 -35.28 -2.84
CA PRO A 178 77.74 -35.77 -3.72
C PRO A 178 78.71 -36.67 -2.95
N SER A 179 78.88 -37.92 -3.40
CA SER A 179 79.99 -38.77 -2.99
C SER A 179 81.19 -38.50 -3.90
N SER A 180 82.42 -38.71 -3.39
CA SER A 180 83.72 -38.36 -4.00
C SER A 180 83.95 -38.78 -5.46
N ARG A 181 83.04 -39.53 -6.11
CA ARG A 181 83.17 -40.03 -7.48
C ARG A 181 82.02 -39.70 -8.45
N LYS A 182 80.87 -39.13 -8.03
CA LYS A 182 79.77 -38.77 -8.95
C LYS A 182 78.99 -37.53 -8.48
N ALA A 183 78.55 -36.70 -9.44
CA ALA A 183 77.60 -35.61 -9.21
C ALA A 183 76.26 -36.12 -8.63
N LYS A 184 75.45 -35.20 -8.07
CA LYS A 184 74.16 -35.43 -7.38
C LYS A 184 73.45 -36.70 -7.87
N ARG A 185 73.29 -37.69 -6.98
CA ARG A 185 72.56 -38.93 -7.27
C ARG A 185 71.12 -38.75 -6.81
N GLU A 186 70.21 -38.85 -7.76
CA GLU A 186 68.77 -38.86 -7.52
C GLU A 186 68.27 -40.30 -7.52
N ALA A 187 67.46 -40.65 -6.52
CA ALA A 187 66.72 -41.89 -6.49
C ALA A 187 65.25 -41.61 -6.28
N THR A 188 64.39 -42.34 -6.97
CA THR A 188 62.95 -42.09 -6.98
C THR A 188 62.18 -43.39 -6.82
N PHE A 189 61.03 -43.31 -6.17
CA PHE A 189 60.05 -44.39 -6.19
C PHE A 189 58.63 -43.81 -6.28
N GLU A 190 57.71 -44.60 -6.84
CA GLU A 190 56.29 -44.23 -6.91
C GLU A 190 55.48 -45.14 -6.00
N LEU A 191 54.68 -44.52 -5.14
CA LEU A 191 53.79 -45.15 -4.19
C LEU A 191 52.36 -44.98 -4.68
N ARG A 192 51.67 -46.10 -4.84
CA ARG A 192 50.22 -46.15 -4.98
C ARG A 192 49.58 -46.00 -3.59
N VAL A 193 48.80 -44.96 -3.43
CA VAL A 193 48.01 -44.64 -2.25
C VAL A 193 46.59 -45.16 -2.48
N PRO A 194 46.04 -45.96 -1.55
CA PRO A 194 44.69 -46.48 -1.71
C PRO A 194 43.63 -45.38 -1.56
N ASP A 195 42.53 -45.50 -2.31
CA ASP A 195 41.40 -44.56 -2.26
C ASP A 195 40.70 -44.53 -0.89
N THR A 196 40.89 -45.58 -0.10
CA THR A 196 40.31 -45.73 1.24
C THR A 196 41.40 -46.00 2.28
N THR A 197 41.11 -45.66 3.53
CA THR A 197 42.01 -45.88 4.67
C THR A 197 42.28 -47.37 4.98
N VAL A 198 41.55 -48.28 4.34
CA VAL A 198 41.64 -49.74 4.54
C VAL A 198 42.45 -50.43 3.45
N GLY A 199 42.61 -49.83 2.26
CA GLY A 199 43.37 -50.43 1.16
C GLY A 199 44.88 -50.55 1.44
N GLU A 200 45.60 -51.30 0.61
CA GLU A 200 47.05 -51.49 0.75
C GLU A 200 47.84 -50.48 -0.08
N TYR A 201 48.93 -49.97 0.50
CA TYR A 201 49.95 -49.23 -0.21
C TYR A 201 50.85 -50.18 -1.00
N GLU A 202 51.31 -49.72 -2.16
CA GLU A 202 52.21 -50.49 -3.03
C GLU A 202 53.26 -49.58 -3.68
N VAL A 203 54.51 -50.02 -3.71
CA VAL A 203 55.57 -49.36 -4.50
C VAL A 203 55.55 -49.95 -5.90
N VAL A 204 55.12 -49.17 -6.88
CA VAL A 204 54.91 -49.62 -8.27
C VAL A 204 56.14 -49.38 -9.13
N TYR A 205 56.96 -48.39 -8.76
CA TYR A 205 58.16 -48.01 -9.50
C TYR A 205 59.29 -47.64 -8.55
N SER A 206 60.53 -47.96 -8.93
CA SER A 206 61.74 -47.47 -8.27
C SER A 206 62.89 -47.31 -9.28
N ARG A 207 63.70 -46.28 -9.09
CA ARG A 207 64.92 -46.01 -9.84
C ARG A 207 65.98 -45.43 -8.90
N PRO A 208 67.17 -46.05 -8.75
CA PRO A 208 67.59 -47.33 -9.34
C PRO A 208 66.70 -48.51 -8.91
N ARG A 209 66.79 -49.63 -9.64
CA ARG A 209 65.93 -50.80 -9.38
C ARG A 209 66.40 -51.48 -8.09
N LEU A 210 65.53 -51.48 -7.08
CA LEU A 210 65.80 -52.09 -5.79
C LEU A 210 65.43 -53.58 -5.75
N ASP A 211 66.02 -54.30 -4.79
CA ASP A 211 65.64 -55.66 -4.41
C ASP A 211 64.18 -55.69 -3.92
N GLN A 212 63.36 -56.48 -4.61
CA GLN A 212 61.91 -56.54 -4.39
C GLN A 212 61.56 -57.15 -3.03
N ASP A 213 62.36 -58.08 -2.50
CA ASP A 213 62.11 -58.70 -1.20
C ASP A 213 62.35 -57.68 -0.07
N LYS A 214 63.39 -56.84 -0.23
CA LYS A 214 63.66 -55.74 0.69
C LYS A 214 62.54 -54.70 0.64
N VAL A 215 62.10 -54.29 -0.55
CA VAL A 215 61.00 -53.33 -0.73
C VAL A 215 59.69 -53.86 -0.13
N ALA A 216 59.35 -55.12 -0.40
CA ALA A 216 58.14 -55.76 0.13
C ALA A 216 58.09 -55.75 1.67
N ARG A 217 59.24 -55.96 2.35
CA ARG A 217 59.31 -55.85 3.82
C ARG A 217 59.00 -54.45 4.34
N VAL A 218 59.50 -53.42 3.66
CA VAL A 218 59.27 -52.01 4.04
C VAL A 218 57.81 -51.62 3.78
N VAL A 219 57.25 -52.03 2.64
CA VAL A 219 55.83 -51.80 2.29
C VAL A 219 54.89 -52.53 3.23
N ARG A 220 55.19 -53.79 3.59
CA ARG A 220 54.39 -54.53 4.58
C ARG A 220 54.32 -53.77 5.91
N ARG A 221 55.45 -53.24 6.38
CA ARG A 221 55.49 -52.44 7.61
C ARG A 221 54.69 -51.14 7.49
N LEU A 222 54.64 -50.52 6.31
CA LEU A 222 53.75 -49.38 6.06
C LEU A 222 52.27 -49.80 6.14
N ASN A 223 51.90 -50.93 5.54
CA ASN A 223 50.53 -51.42 5.58
C ASN A 223 50.06 -51.80 6.99
N GLU A 224 50.97 -52.34 7.81
CA GLU A 224 50.70 -52.65 9.23
C GLU A 224 50.59 -51.41 10.11
N THR A 225 51.49 -50.43 9.94
CA THR A 225 51.60 -49.27 10.86
C THR A 225 50.84 -48.04 10.39
N ARG A 226 50.54 -47.93 9.09
CA ARG A 226 50.03 -46.74 8.40
C ARG A 226 50.92 -45.50 8.58
N GLN A 227 52.20 -45.68 8.93
CA GLN A 227 53.15 -44.58 9.15
C GLN A 227 54.04 -44.35 7.93
N ILE A 228 53.74 -43.30 7.14
CA ILE A 228 54.51 -42.96 5.94
C ILE A 228 55.99 -42.67 6.24
N GLY A 229 56.31 -42.11 7.40
CA GLY A 229 57.70 -41.85 7.83
C GLY A 229 58.56 -43.12 7.89
N VAL A 230 57.96 -44.27 8.22
CA VAL A 230 58.65 -45.57 8.25
C VAL A 230 59.01 -46.02 6.84
N LEU A 231 58.07 -45.86 5.89
CA LEU A 231 58.33 -46.13 4.47
C LEU A 231 59.46 -45.24 3.96
N LEU A 232 59.38 -43.93 4.18
CA LEU A 232 60.37 -42.97 3.67
C LEU A 232 61.77 -43.31 4.20
N LYS A 233 61.90 -43.55 5.51
CA LYS A 233 63.18 -43.93 6.11
C LYS A 233 63.69 -45.28 5.57
N GLY A 234 62.81 -46.28 5.43
CA GLY A 234 63.17 -47.60 4.91
C GLY A 234 63.64 -47.55 3.46
N MET A 235 62.87 -46.91 2.58
CA MET A 235 63.22 -46.75 1.16
C MET A 235 64.51 -45.96 0.98
N ARG A 236 64.73 -44.90 1.77
CA ARG A 236 66.00 -44.14 1.74
C ARG A 236 67.20 -44.99 2.12
N GLY A 237 67.05 -45.88 3.11
CA GLY A 237 68.10 -46.84 3.50
C GLY A 237 68.44 -47.81 2.37
N LEU A 238 67.42 -48.38 1.70
CA LEU A 238 67.62 -49.28 0.56
C LEU A 238 68.34 -48.60 -0.61
N PHE A 239 67.97 -47.36 -0.90
CA PHE A 239 68.65 -46.56 -1.93
C PHE A 239 70.08 -46.18 -1.54
N ALA A 240 70.35 -45.92 -0.26
CA ALA A 240 71.71 -45.67 0.21
C ALA A 240 72.60 -46.92 0.04
N GLU A 241 72.12 -48.10 0.45
CA GLU A 241 72.84 -49.38 0.29
C GLU A 241 73.18 -49.70 -1.18
N ASP A 242 72.26 -49.42 -2.10
CA ASP A 242 72.45 -49.70 -3.53
C ASP A 242 73.34 -48.64 -4.23
N MET A 243 73.50 -47.45 -3.63
CA MET A 243 74.27 -46.34 -4.20
C MET A 243 75.66 -46.14 -3.59
N GLU A 244 75.96 -46.73 -2.45
CA GLU A 244 77.33 -46.88 -1.92
C GLU A 244 78.20 -47.69 -2.90
#